data_AF-A0A3C7W1L3-F1
#
_entry.id   AF-A0A3C7W1L3-F1
#
_cell.length_a   1.000
_cell.length_b   1.000
_cell.length_c   1.000
_cell.angle_alpha   90.00
_cell.angle_beta   90.00
_cell.angle_gamma   90.00
#
_symmetry.space_group_name_H-M   'P 1'
#
loop_
_entity.id
_entity.type
_entity.pdbx_description
1 polymer ?
#
loop_
_entity_poly.entity_id
_entity_poly.type
_entity_poly.pdbx_seq_one_letter_code
_entity_poly.pdbx_strand_id
1 'polypeptide(L)'
;MSSPGFRLALDAQSDEIVHIDDVAAGYAHCLCPDPGCRAPVQACNLNPETRQVASYFRHASRDTPCGEETALHQYAKALIARAPTLALPAFKAAVSYYPPNGQERTKDFHKGAVTVGNHGGRTEVSLKVADRTVRPDVLMDCSDGHQVAIEVHVAHRVEEEKRELLETLGLETVEVSLRSHLLNHALKTRKDLDDFILKQAARRWIVCHRYDDEMEAFRESVAAASRRPAPALPSRTWPKGGSARYLHGPKDARKDRVNAARDFLAAYRVPAIRERARQALREDFHAGGGPGALTRGLYGELLEAHGGVPPELDVSVPDALAFRSYHPVWQHAVWEALQASPWPVDIRSLVTHARQSSALQRLTDLGLSLAHVEDHCEVLPPGAVPELPPADLAMIPLPARAVRQYCEELADQGILERRRDRYVLPERATSSADR
;
A
#
# COMPACT_ATOMS: atom_id res chain seq x y z
N MET A 1 0.38 -36.21 22.48
CA MET A 1 0.05 -34.91 21.86
C MET A 1 -0.57 -35.21 20.51
N SER A 2 -1.77 -34.70 20.22
CA SER A 2 -2.50 -35.00 18.99
C SER A 2 -1.88 -34.27 17.80
N SER A 3 -1.62 -34.95 16.68
CA SER A 3 -1.19 -34.30 15.44
C SER A 3 -2.17 -33.18 15.07
N PRO A 4 -1.70 -32.01 14.62
CA PRO A 4 -2.58 -30.95 14.14
C PRO A 4 -3.44 -31.51 13.01
N GLY A 5 -4.75 -31.39 13.16
CA GLY A 5 -5.70 -31.80 12.13
C GLY A 5 -5.72 -30.76 11.02
N PHE A 6 -5.57 -31.20 9.79
CA PHE A 6 -5.59 -30.35 8.60
C PHE A 6 -6.99 -30.34 7.95
N ARG A 7 -7.31 -29.31 7.16
CA ARG A 7 -8.67 -29.13 6.59
C ARG A 7 -8.80 -29.47 5.11
N LEU A 8 -7.70 -29.83 4.46
CA LEU A 8 -7.65 -30.16 3.04
C LEU A 8 -7.12 -31.58 2.84
N ALA A 9 -7.78 -32.39 2.01
CA ALA A 9 -7.32 -33.74 1.70
C ALA A 9 -7.50 -34.06 0.21
N LEU A 10 -6.75 -35.04 -0.29
CA LEU A 10 -6.92 -35.55 -1.65
C LEU A 10 -8.04 -36.58 -1.67
N ASP A 11 -9.08 -36.40 -2.45
CA ASP A 11 -10.12 -37.40 -2.63
C ASP A 11 -9.66 -38.46 -3.63
N ALA A 12 -9.54 -39.73 -3.21
CA ALA A 12 -9.04 -40.81 -4.06
C ALA A 12 -9.95 -41.16 -5.24
N GLN A 13 -11.21 -40.70 -5.23
CA GLN A 13 -12.16 -40.95 -6.31
C GLN A 13 -12.06 -39.90 -7.43
N SER A 14 -12.02 -38.63 -7.06
CA SER A 14 -11.93 -37.51 -8.01
C SER A 14 -10.49 -37.12 -8.37
N ASP A 15 -9.51 -37.54 -7.57
CA ASP A 15 -8.12 -37.06 -7.63
C ASP A 15 -8.01 -35.52 -7.43
N GLU A 16 -9.00 -34.92 -6.75
CA GLU A 16 -9.04 -33.49 -6.41
C GLU A 16 -8.81 -33.23 -4.93
N ILE A 17 -8.30 -32.04 -4.60
CA ILE A 17 -8.22 -31.58 -3.21
C ILE A 17 -9.57 -31.04 -2.74
N VAL A 18 -10.11 -31.65 -1.69
CA VAL A 18 -11.40 -31.30 -1.09
C VAL A 18 -11.21 -30.61 0.26
N HIS A 19 -12.14 -29.71 0.61
CA HIS A 19 -12.20 -29.13 1.94
C HIS A 19 -13.00 -30.05 2.87
N ILE A 20 -12.73 -30.00 4.18
CA ILE A 20 -13.44 -30.82 5.17
C ILE A 20 -14.97 -30.57 5.16
N ASP A 21 -15.40 -29.36 4.77
CA ASP A 21 -16.83 -29.03 4.64
C ASP A 21 -17.51 -29.72 3.45
N ASP A 22 -16.74 -30.20 2.46
CA ASP A 22 -17.25 -30.80 1.23
C ASP A 22 -17.51 -32.31 1.40
N VAL A 23 -17.18 -32.91 2.54
CA VAL A 23 -17.23 -34.37 2.77
C VAL A 23 -18.17 -34.78 3.90
N ALA A 24 -18.79 -35.95 3.76
CA ALA A 24 -19.71 -36.50 4.75
C ALA A 24 -19.01 -37.09 5.99
N ALA A 25 -19.74 -37.22 7.10
CA ALA A 25 -19.22 -37.81 8.34
C ALA A 25 -18.71 -39.24 8.11
N GLY A 26 -17.45 -39.51 8.47
CA GLY A 26 -16.85 -40.83 8.26
C GLY A 26 -16.42 -41.10 6.81
N TYR A 27 -16.38 -40.09 5.94
CA TYR A 27 -15.81 -40.21 4.60
C TYR A 27 -14.35 -40.66 4.69
N ALA A 28 -14.06 -41.80 4.06
CA ALA A 28 -12.80 -42.54 4.21
C ALA A 28 -12.06 -42.74 2.86
N HIS A 29 -12.50 -42.05 1.81
CA HIS A 29 -11.82 -42.05 0.51
C HIS A 29 -10.77 -40.94 0.40
N CYS A 30 -10.61 -40.12 1.44
CA CYS A 30 -9.57 -39.09 1.46
C CYS A 30 -8.20 -39.70 1.77
N LEU A 31 -7.19 -39.22 1.06
CA LEU A 31 -5.78 -39.49 1.27
C LEU A 31 -5.07 -38.23 1.76
N CYS A 32 -3.95 -38.42 2.44
CA CYS A 32 -3.04 -37.36 2.76
C CYS A 32 -2.58 -36.66 1.47
N PRO A 33 -2.68 -35.33 1.38
CA PRO A 33 -2.31 -34.56 0.18
C PRO A 33 -0.80 -34.50 -0.06
N ASP A 34 0.00 -34.90 0.92
CA ASP A 34 1.45 -35.00 0.79
C ASP A 34 1.82 -36.15 -0.18
N PRO A 35 2.50 -35.86 -1.31
CA PRO A 35 2.91 -36.86 -2.28
C PRO A 35 3.77 -37.99 -1.69
N GLY A 36 4.56 -37.70 -0.64
CA GLY A 36 5.40 -38.69 0.04
C GLY A 36 4.64 -39.59 1.01
N CYS A 37 3.41 -39.22 1.40
CA CYS A 37 2.60 -39.98 2.33
C CYS A 37 1.47 -40.72 1.63
N ARG A 38 0.52 -39.99 1.02
CA ARG A 38 -0.71 -40.52 0.41
C ARG A 38 -1.49 -41.53 1.27
N ALA A 39 -1.27 -41.55 2.59
CA ALA A 39 -1.94 -42.48 3.50
C ALA A 39 -3.42 -42.10 3.69
N PRO A 40 -4.32 -43.06 3.96
CA PRO A 40 -5.73 -42.75 4.20
C PRO A 40 -5.94 -41.82 5.40
N VAL A 41 -6.84 -40.85 5.24
CA VAL A 41 -7.21 -39.89 6.27
C VAL A 41 -8.72 -39.91 6.51
N GLN A 42 -9.13 -39.73 7.76
CA GLN A 42 -10.53 -39.78 8.16
C GLN A 42 -11.04 -38.39 8.48
N ALA A 43 -12.21 -38.06 7.91
CA ALA A 43 -12.93 -36.84 8.24
C ALA A 43 -13.48 -36.94 9.68
N CYS A 44 -12.89 -36.17 10.58
CA CYS A 44 -13.22 -36.11 11.99
C CYS A 44 -14.04 -34.85 12.25
N ASN A 45 -14.95 -34.95 13.22
CA ASN A 45 -15.72 -33.80 13.66
C ASN A 45 -16.45 -33.05 12.51
N LEU A 46 -17.41 -33.68 11.76
CA LEU A 46 -18.36 -33.01 10.81
C LEU A 46 -19.78 -32.40 11.18
N ASN A 47 -20.66 -32.94 12.06
CA ASN A 47 -21.76 -32.25 12.82
C ASN A 47 -21.47 -30.87 13.53
N PRO A 48 -21.91 -29.72 12.98
CA PRO A 48 -21.68 -28.39 13.56
C PRO A 48 -22.48 -28.09 14.84
N GLU A 49 -23.64 -28.74 15.02
CA GLU A 49 -24.60 -28.43 16.10
C GLU A 49 -24.18 -28.96 17.47
N THR A 50 -23.33 -29.98 17.51
CA THR A 50 -23.00 -30.71 18.74
C THR A 50 -21.57 -30.47 19.25
N ARG A 51 -20.83 -29.49 18.71
CA ARG A 51 -19.35 -29.50 18.86
C ARG A 51 -18.67 -28.37 19.59
N GLN A 52 -17.66 -28.80 20.35
CA GLN A 52 -16.66 -27.97 21.03
C GLN A 52 -15.34 -27.81 20.24
N VAL A 53 -15.09 -28.63 19.20
CA VAL A 53 -13.83 -28.66 18.45
C VAL A 53 -14.08 -28.62 16.94
N ALA A 54 -13.22 -27.92 16.20
CA ALA A 54 -13.30 -27.77 14.75
C ALA A 54 -13.19 -29.10 13.98
N SER A 55 -13.76 -29.12 12.76
CA SER A 55 -13.64 -30.20 11.77
C SER A 55 -12.22 -30.29 11.20
N TYR A 56 -11.72 -31.51 11.00
CA TYR A 56 -10.41 -31.75 10.38
C TYR A 56 -10.29 -33.18 9.83
N PHE A 57 -9.35 -33.38 8.92
CA PHE A 57 -8.83 -34.67 8.52
C PHE A 57 -7.71 -35.13 9.45
N ARG A 58 -7.68 -36.43 9.72
CA ARG A 58 -6.66 -37.05 10.56
C ARG A 58 -6.14 -38.32 9.91
N HIS A 59 -4.82 -38.52 9.94
CA HIS A 59 -4.21 -39.81 9.63
C HIS A 59 -4.74 -40.92 10.56
N ALA A 60 -4.93 -42.12 10.00
CA ALA A 60 -5.27 -43.29 10.81
C ALA A 60 -4.12 -43.70 11.77
N SER A 61 -2.86 -43.45 11.40
CA SER A 61 -1.65 -43.66 12.22
C SER A 61 -1.03 -42.33 12.64
N ARG A 62 -0.26 -42.31 13.75
CA ARG A 62 0.08 -41.08 14.48
C ARG A 62 1.39 -40.38 14.08
N ASP A 63 2.20 -40.95 13.20
CA ASP A 63 3.65 -40.62 13.18
C ASP A 63 4.22 -40.14 11.83
N THR A 64 3.41 -39.53 10.96
CA THR A 64 3.93 -38.95 9.71
C THR A 64 3.80 -37.42 9.72
N PRO A 65 4.92 -36.66 9.73
CA PRO A 65 4.89 -35.22 9.50
C PRO A 65 4.58 -34.99 8.02
N CYS A 66 3.33 -34.70 7.71
CA CYS A 66 2.88 -34.43 6.34
C CYS A 66 2.54 -32.95 6.18
N GLY A 67 2.94 -32.38 5.04
CA GLY A 67 2.82 -30.93 4.80
C GLY A 67 1.42 -30.49 4.34
N GLU A 68 0.79 -29.58 5.10
CA GLU A 68 -0.43 -28.86 4.70
C GLU A 68 -0.18 -27.90 3.52
N GLU A 69 1.06 -27.43 3.36
CA GLU A 69 1.45 -26.46 2.32
C GLU A 69 1.21 -27.02 0.91
N THR A 70 1.45 -28.31 0.70
CA THR A 70 1.24 -29.00 -0.58
C THR A 70 -0.25 -29.08 -0.94
N ALA A 71 -1.12 -29.26 0.06
CA ALA A 71 -2.57 -29.35 -0.13
C ALA A 71 -3.16 -28.00 -0.51
N LEU A 72 -2.76 -26.94 0.21
CA LEU A 72 -3.23 -25.58 -0.03
C LEU A 72 -2.79 -25.09 -1.42
N HIS A 73 -1.56 -25.40 -1.83
CA HIS A 73 -1.04 -25.09 -3.15
C HIS A 73 -1.91 -25.74 -4.24
N GLN A 74 -2.07 -27.06 -4.20
CA GLN A 74 -2.86 -27.81 -5.17
C GLN A 74 -4.33 -27.35 -5.24
N TYR A 75 -4.94 -27.14 -4.08
CA TYR A 75 -6.30 -26.60 -3.99
C TYR A 75 -6.42 -25.23 -4.68
N ALA A 76 -5.49 -24.32 -4.41
CA ALA A 76 -5.53 -22.99 -4.99
C ALA A 76 -5.35 -23.02 -6.51
N LYS A 77 -4.46 -23.87 -7.05
CA LYS A 77 -4.32 -24.06 -8.50
C LYS A 77 -5.64 -24.48 -9.14
N ALA A 78 -6.26 -25.53 -8.60
CA ALA A 78 -7.51 -26.06 -9.12
C ALA A 78 -8.64 -25.02 -9.06
N LEU A 79 -8.74 -24.31 -7.93
CA LEU A 79 -9.74 -23.25 -7.75
C LEU A 79 -9.54 -22.10 -8.74
N ILE A 80 -8.31 -21.62 -8.91
CA ILE A 80 -7.99 -20.52 -9.84
C ILE A 80 -8.28 -20.95 -11.29
N ALA A 81 -7.88 -22.17 -11.67
CA ALA A 81 -8.09 -22.68 -13.03
C ALA A 81 -9.57 -22.74 -13.44
N ARG A 82 -10.48 -23.01 -12.49
CA ARG A 82 -11.93 -23.10 -12.74
C ARG A 82 -12.72 -21.82 -12.43
N ALA A 83 -12.10 -20.84 -11.77
CA ALA A 83 -12.79 -19.61 -11.40
C ALA A 83 -13.22 -18.85 -12.67
N PRO A 84 -14.46 -18.33 -12.75
CA PRO A 84 -14.96 -17.67 -13.96
C PRO A 84 -14.24 -16.35 -14.26
N THR A 85 -13.65 -15.74 -13.23
CA THR A 85 -12.93 -14.48 -13.33
C THR A 85 -11.74 -14.47 -12.39
N LEU A 86 -10.71 -13.72 -12.74
CA LEU A 86 -9.56 -13.48 -11.88
C LEU A 86 -9.25 -11.99 -11.76
N ALA A 87 -8.96 -11.54 -10.55
CA ALA A 87 -8.44 -10.20 -10.31
C ALA A 87 -6.94 -10.16 -10.60
N LEU A 88 -6.52 -9.32 -11.56
CA LEU A 88 -5.13 -9.02 -11.85
C LEU A 88 -4.69 -7.77 -11.07
N PRO A 89 -3.43 -7.72 -10.59
CA PRO A 89 -2.95 -6.59 -9.80
C PRO A 89 -2.83 -5.31 -10.64
N ALA A 90 -2.83 -4.16 -9.96
CA ALA A 90 -2.49 -2.89 -10.60
C ALA A 90 -1.05 -2.95 -11.15
N PHE A 91 -0.84 -2.36 -12.32
CA PHE A 91 0.49 -2.21 -12.91
C PHE A 91 0.99 -0.78 -12.71
N LYS A 92 2.22 -0.66 -12.23
CA LYS A 92 2.88 0.62 -11.94
C LYS A 92 4.28 0.58 -12.54
N ALA A 93 4.61 1.58 -13.34
CA ALA A 93 5.94 1.76 -13.90
C ALA A 93 6.33 3.24 -13.84
N ALA A 94 7.63 3.49 -13.79
CA ALA A 94 8.21 4.84 -13.76
C ALA A 94 9.01 5.05 -15.05
N VAL A 95 8.75 6.15 -15.76
CA VAL A 95 9.50 6.52 -16.97
C VAL A 95 10.40 7.70 -16.66
N SER A 96 11.72 7.48 -16.72
CA SER A 96 12.73 8.53 -16.64
C SER A 96 12.88 9.29 -17.97
N TYR A 97 13.11 10.59 -17.88
CA TYR A 97 13.39 11.45 -19.02
C TYR A 97 14.30 12.63 -18.63
N TYR A 98 15.01 13.16 -19.62
CA TYR A 98 15.94 14.28 -19.45
C TYR A 98 15.39 15.54 -20.16
N PRO A 99 14.81 16.50 -19.43
CA PRO A 99 14.52 17.84 -19.93
C PRO A 99 15.79 18.63 -20.33
N PRO A 100 15.65 19.77 -21.04
CA PRO A 100 16.78 20.52 -21.60
C PRO A 100 17.72 21.13 -20.54
N ASN A 101 17.28 21.20 -19.28
CA ASN A 101 18.13 21.60 -18.14
C ASN A 101 19.04 20.47 -17.64
N GLY A 102 19.01 19.29 -18.27
CA GLY A 102 19.88 18.14 -17.98
C GLY A 102 19.53 17.34 -16.72
N GLN A 103 18.51 17.75 -15.96
CA GLN A 103 18.13 17.08 -14.71
C GLN A 103 17.15 15.94 -15.00
N GLU A 104 17.49 14.71 -14.59
CA GLU A 104 16.58 13.57 -14.71
C GLU A 104 15.25 13.84 -14.00
N ARG A 105 14.14 13.51 -14.66
CA ARG A 105 12.80 13.53 -14.10
C ARG A 105 12.10 12.22 -14.37
N THR A 106 11.14 11.90 -13.52
CA THR A 106 10.34 10.68 -13.63
C THR A 106 8.87 11.03 -13.81
N LYS A 107 8.15 10.23 -14.60
CA LYS A 107 6.70 10.27 -14.69
C LYS A 107 6.12 8.89 -14.45
N ASP A 108 5.06 8.85 -13.65
CA ASP A 108 4.41 7.60 -13.29
C ASP A 108 3.42 7.16 -14.36
N PHE A 109 3.51 5.89 -14.74
CA PHE A 109 2.51 5.18 -15.52
C PHE A 109 1.77 4.22 -14.60
N HIS A 110 0.44 4.32 -14.58
CA HIS A 110 -0.40 3.53 -13.70
C HIS A 110 -1.60 2.96 -14.46
N LYS A 111 -1.78 1.65 -14.32
CA LYS A 111 -2.98 0.92 -14.72
C LYS A 111 -3.57 0.26 -13.48
N GLY A 112 -4.84 0.56 -13.21
CA GLY A 112 -5.54 0.02 -12.05
C GLY A 112 -5.63 -1.51 -12.10
N ALA A 113 -5.97 -2.12 -10.96
CA ALA A 113 -6.31 -3.54 -10.93
C ALA A 113 -7.52 -3.81 -11.84
N VAL A 114 -7.50 -4.94 -12.54
CA VAL A 114 -8.56 -5.33 -13.48
C VAL A 114 -9.04 -6.72 -13.18
N THR A 115 -10.32 -6.99 -13.44
CA THR A 115 -10.88 -8.34 -13.37
C THR A 115 -11.06 -8.84 -14.79
N VAL A 116 -10.44 -9.98 -15.11
CA VAL A 116 -10.53 -10.62 -16.43
C VAL A 116 -11.40 -11.87 -16.36
N GLY A 117 -12.13 -12.16 -17.42
CA GLY A 117 -12.86 -13.42 -17.56
C GLY A 117 -11.90 -14.57 -17.87
N ASN A 118 -12.17 -15.74 -17.32
CA ASN A 118 -11.44 -16.97 -17.61
C ASN A 118 -12.16 -17.74 -18.73
N HIS A 119 -11.49 -17.93 -19.86
CA HIS A 119 -11.97 -18.72 -21.00
C HIS A 119 -11.33 -20.12 -21.09
N GLY A 120 -10.41 -20.45 -20.19
CA GLY A 120 -9.76 -21.75 -20.14
C GLY A 120 -8.54 -21.76 -19.25
N GLY A 121 -8.70 -22.21 -18.00
CA GLY A 121 -7.60 -22.45 -17.08
C GLY A 121 -7.10 -23.89 -17.18
N ARG A 122 -5.79 -24.07 -17.29
CA ARG A 122 -5.12 -25.38 -17.32
C ARG A 122 -4.04 -25.40 -16.22
N THR A 123 -4.05 -26.43 -15.41
CA THR A 123 -2.97 -26.66 -14.44
C THR A 123 -1.84 -27.45 -15.09
N GLU A 124 -0.64 -27.35 -14.52
CA GLU A 124 0.41 -28.33 -14.75
C GLU A 124 0.89 -28.43 -16.24
N VAL A 125 0.79 -27.33 -16.98
CA VAL A 125 1.18 -27.21 -18.40
C VAL A 125 2.70 -27.06 -18.54
N SER A 126 3.34 -27.95 -19.30
CA SER A 126 4.78 -27.82 -19.61
C SER A 126 5.00 -27.00 -20.88
N LEU A 127 5.70 -25.87 -20.74
CA LEU A 127 6.09 -24.99 -21.84
C LEU A 127 7.59 -25.13 -22.09
N LYS A 128 8.00 -25.18 -23.37
CA LYS A 128 9.41 -25.31 -23.76
C LYS A 128 9.99 -23.95 -24.13
N VAL A 129 11.17 -23.65 -23.58
CA VAL A 129 11.96 -22.45 -23.89
C VAL A 129 13.38 -22.91 -24.18
N ALA A 130 13.79 -22.82 -25.44
CA ALA A 130 15.05 -23.43 -25.91
C ALA A 130 15.16 -24.91 -25.50
N ASP A 131 16.15 -25.26 -24.69
CA ASP A 131 16.42 -26.60 -24.15
C ASP A 131 15.82 -26.84 -22.75
N ARG A 132 15.12 -25.84 -22.19
CA ARG A 132 14.50 -25.89 -20.85
C ARG A 132 12.98 -26.02 -20.90
N THR A 133 12.42 -26.51 -19.80
CA THR A 133 10.97 -26.61 -19.60
C THR A 133 10.56 -25.77 -18.40
N VAL A 134 9.56 -24.92 -18.58
CA VAL A 134 8.93 -24.15 -17.49
C VAL A 134 7.49 -24.59 -17.33
N ARG A 135 7.04 -24.69 -16.08
CA ARG A 135 5.68 -25.12 -15.74
C ARG A 135 5.00 -24.07 -14.85
N PRO A 136 4.09 -23.26 -15.40
CA PRO A 136 3.23 -22.43 -14.55
C PRO A 136 2.28 -23.30 -13.73
N ASP A 137 1.92 -22.81 -12.54
CA ASP A 137 0.94 -23.48 -11.69
C ASP A 137 -0.44 -23.52 -12.36
N VAL A 138 -0.86 -22.40 -12.94
CA VAL A 138 -2.04 -22.29 -13.80
C VAL A 138 -1.68 -21.46 -15.02
N LEU A 139 -2.07 -21.94 -16.20
CA LEU A 139 -2.07 -21.16 -17.44
C LEU A 139 -3.52 -20.83 -17.78
N MET A 140 -3.86 -19.55 -17.84
CA MET A 140 -5.23 -19.08 -18.05
C MET A 140 -5.34 -18.28 -19.34
N ASP A 141 -6.27 -18.68 -20.20
CA ASP A 141 -6.67 -17.88 -21.37
C ASP A 141 -7.74 -16.87 -20.93
N CYS A 142 -7.46 -15.58 -21.09
CA CYS A 142 -8.34 -14.50 -20.68
C CYS A 142 -9.35 -14.13 -21.77
N SER A 143 -10.51 -13.62 -21.36
CA SER A 143 -11.57 -13.18 -22.28
C SER A 143 -11.19 -12.00 -23.17
N ASP A 144 -10.14 -11.26 -22.81
CA ASP A 144 -9.58 -10.14 -23.57
C ASP A 144 -8.48 -10.58 -24.57
N GLY A 145 -8.26 -11.89 -24.74
CA GLY A 145 -7.32 -12.45 -25.70
C GLY A 145 -5.89 -12.62 -25.19
N HIS A 146 -5.59 -12.18 -23.96
CA HIS A 146 -4.29 -12.40 -23.34
C HIS A 146 -4.21 -13.79 -22.70
N GLN A 147 -2.99 -14.30 -22.55
CA GLN A 147 -2.72 -15.50 -21.77
C GLN A 147 -1.91 -15.13 -20.54
N VAL A 148 -2.36 -15.58 -19.36
CA VAL A 148 -1.73 -15.25 -18.07
C VAL A 148 -1.30 -16.55 -17.38
N ALA A 149 -0.01 -16.68 -17.12
CA ALA A 149 0.55 -17.62 -16.16
C ALA A 149 0.31 -17.11 -14.74
N ILE A 150 -0.10 -18.02 -13.86
CA ILE A 150 -0.39 -17.71 -12.46
C ILE A 150 0.46 -18.66 -11.63
N GLU A 151 1.17 -18.08 -10.66
CA GLU A 151 2.06 -18.76 -9.73
C GLU A 151 1.52 -18.62 -8.32
N VAL A 152 1.37 -19.72 -7.60
CA VAL A 152 0.82 -19.71 -6.24
C VAL A 152 1.96 -19.81 -5.23
N HIS A 153 2.17 -18.73 -4.49
CA HIS A 153 3.21 -18.66 -3.46
C HIS A 153 2.66 -19.08 -2.09
N VAL A 154 3.02 -20.30 -1.67
CA VAL A 154 2.80 -20.81 -0.30
C VAL A 154 4.08 -20.70 0.51
N ALA A 155 5.13 -21.45 0.13
CA ALA A 155 6.42 -21.40 0.80
C ALA A 155 7.46 -20.59 0.04
N HIS A 156 7.58 -20.81 -1.27
CA HIS A 156 8.60 -20.19 -2.10
C HIS A 156 7.97 -19.22 -3.10
N ARG A 157 8.60 -18.07 -3.28
CA ARG A 157 8.27 -17.12 -4.34
C ARG A 157 8.80 -17.65 -5.68
N VAL A 158 8.30 -17.10 -6.77
CA VAL A 158 8.89 -17.31 -8.10
C VAL A 158 10.35 -16.88 -8.06
N GLU A 159 11.24 -17.83 -8.36
CA GLU A 159 12.68 -17.62 -8.42
C GLU A 159 13.08 -16.95 -9.75
N GLU A 160 14.25 -16.30 -9.75
CA GLU A 160 14.70 -15.49 -10.89
C GLU A 160 14.85 -16.31 -12.17
N GLU A 161 15.38 -17.54 -12.10
CA GLU A 161 15.50 -18.43 -13.28
C GLU A 161 14.13 -18.72 -13.90
N LYS A 162 13.10 -18.96 -13.07
CA LYS A 162 11.73 -19.20 -13.56
C LYS A 162 11.15 -17.93 -14.18
N ARG A 163 11.40 -16.77 -13.57
CA ARG A 163 10.97 -15.46 -14.10
C ARG A 163 11.57 -15.22 -15.49
N GLU A 164 12.87 -15.41 -15.67
CA GLU A 164 13.57 -15.22 -16.96
C GLU A 164 12.99 -16.12 -18.06
N LEU A 165 12.67 -17.38 -17.75
CA LEU A 165 12.05 -18.30 -18.71
C LEU A 165 10.64 -17.86 -19.13
N LEU A 166 9.84 -17.38 -18.16
CA LEU A 166 8.49 -16.88 -18.43
C LEU A 166 8.51 -15.57 -19.24
N GLU A 167 9.46 -14.68 -18.95
CA GLU A 167 9.68 -13.44 -19.69
C GLU A 167 10.15 -13.73 -21.13
N THR A 168 11.04 -14.70 -21.32
CA THR A 168 11.50 -15.14 -22.65
C THR A 168 10.36 -15.68 -23.51
N LEU A 169 9.33 -16.28 -22.89
CA LEU A 169 8.13 -16.74 -23.57
C LEU A 169 7.15 -15.60 -23.91
N GLY A 170 7.39 -14.38 -23.44
CA GLY A 170 6.44 -13.28 -23.53
C GLY A 170 5.15 -13.55 -22.74
N LEU A 171 5.22 -14.40 -21.70
CA LEU A 171 4.04 -14.87 -20.98
C LEU A 171 3.78 -13.97 -19.77
N GLU A 172 2.66 -13.25 -19.80
CA GLU A 172 2.20 -12.46 -18.66
C GLU A 172 2.10 -13.35 -17.42
N THR A 173 2.72 -12.95 -16.32
CA THR A 173 2.82 -13.78 -15.13
C THR A 173 2.41 -12.99 -13.89
N VAL A 174 1.47 -13.55 -13.12
CA VAL A 174 1.03 -13.03 -11.82
C VAL A 174 1.35 -14.03 -10.73
N GLU A 175 1.95 -13.56 -9.64
CA GLU A 175 2.09 -14.36 -8.42
C GLU A 175 0.96 -14.02 -7.44
N VAL A 176 0.29 -15.06 -6.91
CA VAL A 176 -0.74 -14.99 -5.87
C VAL A 176 -0.16 -15.51 -4.57
N SER A 177 -0.02 -14.64 -3.57
CA SER A 177 0.57 -14.98 -2.28
C SER A 177 -0.48 -15.46 -1.28
N LEU A 178 -0.37 -16.72 -0.86
CA LEU A 178 -1.20 -17.29 0.21
C LEU A 178 -0.55 -17.14 1.59
N ARG A 179 0.68 -16.60 1.66
CA ARG A 179 1.30 -16.16 2.91
C ARG A 179 0.56 -14.93 3.45
N SER A 180 -0.48 -15.15 4.24
CA SER A 180 -1.20 -14.10 4.93
C SER A 180 -1.56 -14.55 6.33
N HIS A 181 -1.51 -13.62 7.29
CA HIS A 181 -2.06 -13.84 8.63
C HIS A 181 -3.57 -14.15 8.59
N LEU A 182 -4.25 -13.77 7.50
CA LEU A 182 -5.66 -14.08 7.25
C LEU A 182 -5.89 -15.55 6.87
N LEU A 183 -4.87 -16.29 6.43
CA LEU A 183 -5.01 -17.67 5.96
C LEU A 183 -5.60 -18.59 7.06
N ASN A 184 -5.12 -18.47 8.30
CA ASN A 184 -5.64 -19.27 9.42
C ASN A 184 -7.13 -19.02 9.68
N HIS A 185 -7.60 -17.80 9.38
CA HIS A 185 -9.02 -17.45 9.49
C HIS A 185 -9.81 -17.90 8.25
N ALA A 186 -9.21 -17.80 7.06
CA ALA A 186 -9.80 -18.22 5.79
C ALA A 186 -9.97 -19.74 5.69
N LEU A 187 -9.06 -20.52 6.29
CA LEU A 187 -9.17 -21.97 6.35
C LEU A 187 -10.38 -22.46 7.17
N LYS A 188 -11.15 -21.58 7.84
CA LYS A 188 -12.28 -21.99 8.70
C LYS A 188 -13.43 -22.61 7.92
N THR A 189 -13.72 -22.08 6.74
CA THR A 189 -14.77 -22.59 5.88
C THR A 189 -14.28 -22.67 4.45
N ARG A 190 -14.87 -23.58 3.67
CA ARG A 190 -14.64 -23.66 2.22
C ARG A 190 -14.78 -22.29 1.54
N LYS A 191 -15.86 -21.59 1.87
CA LYS A 191 -16.22 -20.30 1.26
C LYS A 191 -15.19 -19.22 1.58
N ASP A 192 -14.77 -19.12 2.84
CA ASP A 192 -13.79 -18.12 3.26
C ASP A 192 -12.43 -18.37 2.60
N LEU A 193 -12.04 -19.64 2.43
CA LEU A 193 -10.83 -20.02 1.72
C LEU A 193 -10.90 -19.64 0.24
N ASP A 194 -12.04 -19.91 -0.41
CA ASP A 194 -12.24 -19.56 -1.82
C ASP A 194 -12.22 -18.05 -2.04
N ASP A 195 -12.95 -17.28 -1.20
CA ASP A 195 -12.98 -15.83 -1.25
C ASP A 195 -11.60 -15.22 -0.96
N PHE A 196 -10.84 -15.81 -0.03
CA PHE A 196 -9.47 -15.40 0.24
C PHE A 196 -8.60 -15.57 -1.02
N ILE A 197 -8.53 -16.78 -1.59
CA ILE A 197 -7.69 -17.08 -2.75
C ILE A 197 -8.06 -16.22 -3.97
N LEU A 198 -9.36 -16.09 -4.26
CA LEU A 198 -9.85 -15.44 -5.48
C LEU A 198 -9.92 -13.92 -5.39
N LYS A 199 -10.03 -13.33 -4.18
CA LYS A 199 -10.27 -11.88 -4.03
C LYS A 199 -9.26 -11.19 -3.14
N GLN A 200 -8.89 -11.78 -2.01
CA GLN A 200 -8.14 -11.07 -0.95
C GLN A 200 -6.64 -11.32 -0.96
N ALA A 201 -6.19 -12.48 -1.45
CA ALA A 201 -4.78 -12.83 -1.53
C ALA A 201 -4.00 -11.76 -2.29
N ALA A 202 -2.84 -11.36 -1.74
CA ALA A 202 -1.98 -10.36 -2.37
C ALA A 202 -1.49 -10.87 -3.73
N ARG A 203 -1.49 -9.99 -4.73
CA ARG A 203 -1.10 -10.30 -6.10
C ARG A 203 -0.04 -9.32 -6.57
N ARG A 204 0.92 -9.81 -7.35
CA ARG A 204 1.92 -8.96 -8.02
C ARG A 204 2.24 -9.48 -9.40
N TRP A 205 2.56 -8.55 -10.30
CA TRP A 205 3.13 -8.88 -11.60
C TRP A 205 4.56 -9.39 -11.41
N ILE A 206 4.89 -10.49 -12.07
CA ILE A 206 6.26 -10.98 -12.26
C ILE A 206 6.75 -10.58 -13.66
N VAL A 207 5.86 -10.73 -14.65
CA VAL A 207 6.05 -10.33 -16.05
C VAL A 207 4.74 -9.70 -16.52
N CYS A 208 4.77 -8.55 -17.17
CA CYS A 208 3.57 -7.88 -17.68
C CYS A 208 3.86 -7.23 -19.02
N HIS A 209 3.35 -7.83 -20.11
CA HIS A 209 3.47 -7.32 -21.48
C HIS A 209 2.21 -6.62 -21.99
N ARG A 210 1.09 -6.81 -21.29
CA ARG A 210 -0.23 -6.27 -21.61
C ARG A 210 -0.25 -4.78 -21.93
N TYR A 211 0.62 -4.02 -21.29
CA TYR A 211 0.65 -2.57 -21.35
C TYR A 211 1.86 -2.04 -22.12
N ASP A 212 2.59 -2.89 -22.85
CA ASP A 212 3.84 -2.51 -23.52
C ASP A 212 3.60 -1.41 -24.57
N ASP A 213 2.59 -1.55 -25.44
CA ASP A 213 2.26 -0.51 -26.43
C ASP A 213 1.88 0.83 -25.79
N GLU A 214 1.12 0.78 -24.70
CA GLU A 214 0.69 1.97 -23.97
C GLU A 214 1.86 2.60 -23.21
N MET A 215 2.77 1.78 -22.70
CA MET A 215 4.02 2.18 -22.07
C MET A 215 4.95 2.86 -23.07
N GLU A 216 5.08 2.31 -24.27
CA GLU A 216 5.87 2.92 -25.35
C GLU A 216 5.26 4.25 -25.79
N ALA A 217 3.94 4.30 -26.05
CA ALA A 217 3.27 5.56 -26.36
C ALA A 217 3.41 6.61 -25.23
N PHE A 218 3.37 6.15 -23.97
CA PHE A 218 3.63 7.02 -22.83
C PHE A 218 5.07 7.51 -22.80
N ARG A 219 6.06 6.63 -23.02
CA ARG A 219 7.48 6.98 -23.14
C ARG A 219 7.71 8.02 -24.23
N GLU A 220 7.13 7.83 -25.41
CA GLU A 220 7.20 8.78 -26.52
C GLU A 220 6.58 10.13 -26.16
N SER A 221 5.40 10.14 -25.53
CA SER A 221 4.73 11.35 -25.05
C SER A 221 5.57 12.12 -24.03
N VAL A 222 6.20 11.39 -23.09
CA VAL A 222 7.10 11.97 -22.10
C VAL A 222 8.36 12.55 -22.76
N ALA A 223 8.97 11.81 -23.70
CA ALA A 223 10.14 12.25 -24.45
C ALA A 223 9.84 13.42 -25.40
N ALA A 224 8.63 13.51 -25.95
CA ALA A 224 8.20 14.65 -26.77
C ALA A 224 7.97 15.90 -25.89
N ALA A 225 7.37 15.73 -24.72
CA ALA A 225 7.18 16.80 -23.76
C ALA A 225 8.52 17.35 -23.23
N SER A 226 9.56 16.52 -23.11
CA SER A 226 10.88 16.94 -22.66
C SER A 226 11.66 17.75 -23.71
N ARG A 227 11.42 17.54 -24.99
CA ARG A 227 12.08 18.29 -26.09
C ARG A 227 11.48 19.67 -26.34
N ARG A 228 10.30 19.96 -25.78
CA ARG A 228 9.69 21.29 -25.92
C ARG A 228 10.51 22.30 -25.12
N PRO A 229 11.02 23.39 -25.76
CA PRO A 229 11.66 24.46 -25.02
C PRO A 229 10.67 25.02 -24.01
N ALA A 230 11.12 25.23 -22.77
CA ALA A 230 10.30 25.88 -21.77
C ALA A 230 9.83 27.24 -22.32
N PRO A 231 8.53 27.59 -22.21
CA PRO A 231 8.09 28.93 -22.57
C PRO A 231 8.94 29.94 -21.81
N ALA A 232 9.50 30.92 -22.53
CA ALA A 232 10.30 31.97 -21.93
C ALA A 232 9.51 32.60 -20.78
N LEU A 233 10.02 32.43 -19.55
CA LEU A 233 9.42 33.05 -18.38
C LEU A 233 9.49 34.57 -18.58
N PRO A 234 8.37 35.31 -18.60
CA PRO A 234 8.43 36.76 -18.63
C PRO A 234 9.16 37.23 -17.37
N SER A 235 10.16 38.11 -17.56
CA SER A 235 10.90 38.73 -16.47
C SER A 235 9.93 39.39 -15.50
N ARG A 236 9.74 38.79 -14.32
CA ARG A 236 8.91 39.38 -13.26
C ARG A 236 9.65 40.54 -12.61
N THR A 237 9.41 41.75 -13.10
CA THR A 237 9.46 42.93 -12.23
C THR A 237 8.26 42.84 -11.30
N TRP A 238 8.49 42.65 -10.00
CA TRP A 238 7.44 42.69 -9.00
C TRP A 238 7.04 44.16 -8.77
N PRO A 239 5.79 44.56 -9.04
CA PRO A 239 5.32 45.88 -8.65
C PRO A 239 5.18 45.89 -7.12
N LYS A 240 5.91 46.80 -6.46
CA LYS A 240 5.72 47.07 -5.04
C LYS A 240 4.35 47.71 -4.85
N GLY A 241 3.49 47.07 -4.07
CA GLY A 241 2.22 47.64 -3.61
C GLY A 241 1.04 47.34 -4.54
N GLY A 242 0.34 46.24 -4.27
CA GLY A 242 -0.95 45.95 -4.91
C GLY A 242 -1.64 44.86 -4.12
N SER A 243 -2.74 45.20 -3.47
CA SER A 243 -3.58 44.29 -2.69
C SER A 243 -4.04 43.10 -3.54
N ALA A 244 -4.12 41.95 -2.86
CA ALA A 244 -4.51 40.66 -3.41
C ALA A 244 -5.80 40.73 -4.25
N ARG A 245 -5.65 40.78 -5.56
CA ARG A 245 -6.68 40.34 -6.51
C ARG A 245 -6.29 38.93 -6.96
N TYR A 246 -6.70 37.93 -6.19
CA TYR A 246 -6.57 36.54 -6.62
C TYR A 246 -7.50 36.28 -7.80
N LEU A 247 -6.87 35.84 -8.89
CA LEU A 247 -7.44 35.64 -10.22
C LEU A 247 -8.49 34.54 -10.26
N HIS A 248 -9.57 34.84 -10.99
CA HIS A 248 -10.55 33.89 -11.48
C HIS A 248 -9.89 32.82 -12.38
N GLY A 249 -9.78 31.59 -11.89
CA GLY A 249 -9.59 30.41 -12.76
C GLY A 249 -10.90 30.02 -13.47
N PRO A 250 -10.85 29.13 -14.49
CA PRO A 250 -12.06 28.62 -15.15
C PRO A 250 -13.05 28.04 -14.13
N LYS A 251 -14.35 28.32 -14.29
CA LYS A 251 -15.41 27.94 -13.34
C LYS A 251 -15.41 26.44 -13.00
N ASP A 252 -15.01 25.59 -13.95
CA ASP A 252 -14.98 24.14 -13.78
C ASP A 252 -13.86 23.70 -12.83
N ALA A 253 -12.65 24.25 -12.98
CA ALA A 253 -11.53 23.96 -12.08
C ALA A 253 -11.76 24.44 -10.63
N ARG A 254 -12.64 25.44 -10.42
CA ARG A 254 -13.09 25.86 -9.09
C ARG A 254 -14.08 24.87 -8.51
N LYS A 255 -15.06 24.44 -9.31
CA LYS A 255 -16.09 23.47 -8.92
C LYS A 255 -15.49 22.10 -8.57
N ASP A 256 -14.52 21.63 -9.35
CA ASP A 256 -13.84 20.35 -9.12
C ASP A 256 -13.03 20.34 -7.82
N ARG A 257 -12.37 21.46 -7.50
CA ARG A 257 -11.65 21.61 -6.21
C ARG A 257 -12.60 21.61 -5.01
N VAL A 258 -13.74 22.28 -5.12
CA VAL A 258 -14.76 22.31 -4.06
C VAL A 258 -15.37 20.91 -3.85
N ASN A 259 -15.65 20.19 -4.93
CA ASN A 259 -16.15 18.82 -4.86
C ASN A 259 -15.11 17.87 -4.24
N ALA A 260 -13.84 17.93 -4.66
CA ALA A 260 -12.77 17.14 -4.06
C ALA A 260 -12.57 17.45 -2.56
N ALA A 261 -12.72 18.72 -2.16
CA ALA A 261 -12.67 19.11 -0.75
C ALA A 261 -13.86 18.54 0.04
N ARG A 262 -15.07 18.53 -0.54
CA ARG A 262 -16.27 17.92 0.08
C ARG A 262 -16.14 16.41 0.19
N ASP A 263 -15.64 15.74 -0.84
CA ASP A 263 -15.44 14.29 -0.85
C ASP A 263 -14.38 13.89 0.19
N PHE A 264 -13.30 14.67 0.29
CA PHE A 264 -12.29 14.52 1.35
C PHE A 264 -12.90 14.72 2.73
N LEU A 265 -13.70 15.77 2.94
CA LEU A 265 -14.35 16.06 4.22
C LEU A 265 -15.37 14.99 4.62
N ALA A 266 -16.14 14.49 3.66
CA ALA A 266 -17.08 13.39 3.87
C ALA A 266 -16.36 12.11 4.31
N ALA A 267 -15.21 11.81 3.69
CA ALA A 267 -14.32 10.73 4.12
C ALA A 267 -13.70 10.99 5.50
N TYR A 268 -13.30 12.23 5.79
CA TYR A 268 -12.63 12.63 7.04
C TYR A 268 -13.56 12.59 8.27
N ARG A 269 -14.89 12.71 8.08
CA ARG A 269 -15.90 12.63 9.15
C ARG A 269 -15.99 11.26 9.82
N VAL A 270 -15.57 10.21 9.14
CA VAL A 270 -15.76 8.84 9.61
C VAL A 270 -14.47 8.37 10.30
N PRO A 271 -14.46 8.17 11.63
CA PRO A 271 -13.25 7.80 12.37
C PRO A 271 -12.53 6.55 11.81
N ALA A 272 -13.30 5.57 11.36
CA ALA A 272 -12.77 4.35 10.74
C ALA A 272 -12.08 4.60 9.38
N ILE A 273 -12.55 5.58 8.59
CA ILE A 273 -11.92 5.95 7.32
C ILE A 273 -10.63 6.73 7.58
N ARG A 274 -10.63 7.62 8.59
CA ARG A 274 -9.41 8.34 9.02
C ARG A 274 -8.32 7.36 9.46
N GLU A 275 -8.68 6.35 10.25
CA GLU A 275 -7.71 5.35 10.71
C GLU A 275 -7.23 4.46 9.56
N ARG A 276 -8.12 4.07 8.65
CA ARG A 276 -7.75 3.35 7.42
C ARG A 276 -6.82 4.17 6.53
N ALA A 277 -7.01 5.50 6.44
CA ALA A 277 -6.13 6.37 5.66
C ALA A 277 -4.73 6.51 6.29
N ARG A 278 -4.65 6.58 7.63
CA ARG A 278 -3.37 6.53 8.35
C ARG A 278 -2.67 5.20 8.18
N GLN A 279 -3.43 4.11 8.31
CA GLN A 279 -2.92 2.76 8.09
C GLN A 279 -2.44 2.58 6.65
N ALA A 280 -3.16 3.09 5.65
CA ALA A 280 -2.74 3.06 4.26
C ALA A 280 -1.43 3.85 4.04
N LEU A 281 -1.27 5.03 4.64
CA LEU A 281 0.00 5.77 4.59
C LEU A 281 1.16 5.00 5.26
N ARG A 282 0.87 4.29 6.36
CA ARG A 282 1.84 3.43 7.05
C ARG A 282 2.21 2.19 6.22
N GLU A 283 1.22 1.55 5.62
CA GLU A 283 1.41 0.39 4.74
C GLU A 283 2.14 0.79 3.46
N ASP A 284 1.79 1.91 2.83
CA ASP A 284 2.50 2.49 1.68
C ASP A 284 3.97 2.81 2.03
N PHE A 285 4.20 3.36 3.22
CA PHE A 285 5.54 3.57 3.76
C PHE A 285 6.33 2.26 3.88
N HIS A 286 5.70 1.15 4.31
CA HIS A 286 6.34 -0.17 4.42
C HIS A 286 6.34 -1.01 3.11
N ALA A 287 5.49 -0.73 2.12
CA ALA A 287 5.32 -1.51 0.89
C ALA A 287 6.21 -1.11 -0.31
N GLY A 288 6.65 0.14 -0.43
CA GLY A 288 7.88 0.49 -1.17
C GLY A 288 7.67 0.85 -2.63
N GLY A 289 6.41 0.98 -3.05
CA GLY A 289 6.01 1.34 -4.40
C GLY A 289 5.10 2.56 -4.46
N GLY A 290 5.39 3.61 -3.69
CA GLY A 290 4.62 4.87 -3.68
C GLY A 290 5.43 6.05 -3.13
N PRO A 291 4.80 7.18 -2.74
CA PRO A 291 5.47 8.26 -1.99
C PRO A 291 6.23 7.75 -0.74
N GLY A 292 5.81 6.58 -0.24
CA GLY A 292 6.48 5.71 0.73
C GLY A 292 7.92 5.30 0.42
N ALA A 293 8.31 5.17 -0.85
CA ALA A 293 9.65 4.73 -1.27
C ALA A 293 10.68 5.86 -1.17
N LEU A 294 10.30 7.09 -1.58
CA LEU A 294 11.08 8.31 -1.37
C LEU A 294 11.19 8.66 0.12
N THR A 295 10.09 8.49 0.86
CA THR A 295 10.10 8.65 2.33
C THR A 295 10.88 7.54 3.03
N ARG A 296 11.07 6.36 2.42
CA ARG A 296 11.98 5.33 2.93
C ARG A 296 13.45 5.62 2.68
N GLY A 297 13.80 6.25 1.55
CA GLY A 297 15.14 6.76 1.31
C GLY A 297 15.51 7.83 2.33
N LEU A 298 14.60 8.78 2.56
CA LEU A 298 14.73 9.80 3.60
C LEU A 298 14.71 9.23 5.02
N TYR A 299 13.82 8.28 5.34
CA TYR A 299 13.80 7.64 6.65
C TYR A 299 14.99 6.70 6.84
N GLY A 300 15.53 6.12 5.77
CA GLY A 300 16.79 5.38 5.75
C GLY A 300 17.97 6.29 6.08
N GLU A 301 18.05 7.45 5.44
CA GLU A 301 19.02 8.51 5.77
C GLU A 301 18.86 8.99 7.22
N LEU A 302 17.63 9.13 7.73
CA LEU A 302 17.34 9.51 9.13
C LEU A 302 17.66 8.39 10.14
N LEU A 303 17.39 7.13 9.79
CA LEU A 303 17.77 5.95 10.57
C LEU A 303 19.30 5.79 10.64
N GLU A 304 19.99 6.03 9.54
CA GLU A 304 21.45 5.98 9.43
C GLU A 304 22.11 7.17 10.17
N ALA A 305 21.55 8.38 10.08
CA ALA A 305 22.10 9.58 10.71
C ALA A 305 21.81 9.67 12.22
N HIS A 306 20.67 9.13 12.69
CA HIS A 306 20.18 9.36 14.05
C HIS A 306 19.78 8.09 14.83
N GLY A 307 19.99 6.89 14.29
CA GLY A 307 19.64 5.63 14.97
C GLY A 307 18.14 5.36 15.05
N GLY A 308 17.33 6.11 14.28
CA GLY A 308 15.87 6.10 14.30
C GLY A 308 15.26 7.34 14.92
N VAL A 309 13.97 7.58 14.64
CA VAL A 309 13.18 8.56 15.40
C VAL A 309 12.92 7.90 16.77
N PRO A 310 13.36 8.51 17.90
CA PRO A 310 13.03 8.00 19.22
C PRO A 310 11.52 7.73 19.32
N PRO A 311 11.08 6.55 19.81
CA PRO A 311 9.65 6.22 19.93
C PRO A 311 8.84 7.29 20.67
N GLU A 312 9.48 8.05 21.55
CA GLU A 312 8.92 9.15 22.32
C GLU A 312 8.52 10.36 21.44
N LEU A 313 9.06 10.46 20.22
CA LEU A 313 8.71 11.49 19.24
C LEU A 313 7.67 11.03 18.22
N ASP A 314 7.27 9.75 18.26
CA ASP A 314 6.33 9.14 17.33
C ASP A 314 4.88 9.29 17.81
N VAL A 315 4.31 10.50 17.67
CA VAL A 315 3.00 10.84 18.25
C VAL A 315 1.88 10.79 17.21
N SER A 316 0.80 10.06 17.49
CA SER A 316 -0.38 10.11 16.61
C SER A 316 -1.27 11.33 16.90
N VAL A 317 -1.19 12.37 16.05
CA VAL A 317 -2.09 13.54 16.15
C VAL A 317 -3.29 13.49 15.19
N PRO A 318 -4.48 13.98 15.60
CA PRO A 318 -5.68 14.08 14.76
C PRO A 318 -5.42 14.60 13.35
N ASP A 319 -4.70 15.71 13.23
CA ASP A 319 -4.54 16.43 11.95
C ASP A 319 -3.27 16.06 11.17
N ALA A 320 -2.61 14.94 11.51
CA ALA A 320 -1.39 14.47 10.83
C ALA A 320 -1.57 14.32 9.31
N LEU A 321 -2.80 14.04 8.86
CA LEU A 321 -3.15 13.93 7.43
C LEU A 321 -3.00 15.26 6.67
N ALA A 322 -2.86 16.39 7.35
CA ALA A 322 -2.54 17.69 6.74
C ALA A 322 -1.22 17.67 5.96
N PHE A 323 -0.27 16.84 6.39
CA PHE A 323 1.04 16.71 5.74
C PHE A 323 1.06 15.68 4.61
N ARG A 324 0.02 14.85 4.49
CA ARG A 324 -0.10 13.77 3.48
C ARG A 324 1.14 12.87 3.42
N SER A 325 1.82 12.69 4.54
CA SER A 325 3.03 11.90 4.69
C SER A 325 2.93 11.03 5.93
N TYR A 326 3.77 10.01 6.01
CA TYR A 326 3.91 9.20 7.21
C TYR A 326 4.39 10.09 8.38
N HIS A 327 3.75 9.97 9.55
CA HIS A 327 3.87 10.99 10.58
C HIS A 327 5.28 11.17 11.19
N PRO A 328 6.13 10.13 11.32
CA PRO A 328 7.52 10.31 11.76
C PRO A 328 8.34 11.21 10.84
N VAL A 329 7.99 11.33 9.56
CA VAL A 329 8.76 12.13 8.59
C VAL A 329 8.62 13.61 8.88
N TRP A 330 7.38 14.11 9.05
CA TRP A 330 7.17 15.53 9.34
C TRP A 330 7.47 15.86 10.81
N GLN A 331 7.27 14.91 11.73
CA GLN A 331 7.61 15.07 13.14
C GLN A 331 9.11 15.19 13.35
N HIS A 332 9.90 14.43 12.60
CA HIS A 332 11.35 14.57 12.59
C HIS A 332 11.77 15.96 12.10
N ALA A 333 11.19 16.46 11.00
CA ALA A 333 11.52 17.79 10.51
C ALA A 333 11.17 18.92 11.51
N VAL A 334 10.06 18.76 12.26
CA VAL A 334 9.71 19.66 13.37
C VAL A 334 10.73 19.53 14.51
N TRP A 335 11.15 18.31 14.83
CA TRP A 335 12.15 18.04 15.86
C TRP A 335 13.54 18.60 15.51
N GLU A 336 14.00 18.47 14.26
CA GLU A 336 15.22 19.11 13.77
C GLU A 336 15.15 20.63 13.92
N ALA A 337 14.01 21.25 13.60
CA ALA A 337 13.83 22.69 13.78
C ALA A 337 13.94 23.12 15.26
N LEU A 338 13.40 22.31 16.17
CA LEU A 338 13.53 22.51 17.62
C LEU A 338 14.98 22.30 18.09
N GLN A 339 15.68 21.31 17.54
CA GLN A 339 17.09 21.05 17.82
C GLN A 339 18.06 22.04 17.15
N ALA A 340 17.66 22.73 16.10
CA ALA A 340 18.48 23.74 15.45
C ALA A 340 18.36 25.11 16.15
N SER A 341 17.25 25.34 16.88
CA SER A 341 17.01 26.60 17.58
C SER A 341 17.47 26.55 19.04
N PRO A 342 18.29 27.52 19.49
CA PRO A 342 18.57 27.73 20.91
C PRO A 342 17.47 28.53 21.64
N TRP A 343 16.45 29.02 20.91
CA TRP A 343 15.39 29.87 21.45
C TRP A 343 14.01 29.20 21.29
N PRO A 344 13.00 29.58 22.11
CA PRO A 344 11.63 29.13 21.92
C PRO A 344 11.12 29.44 20.50
N VAL A 345 10.67 28.41 19.80
CA VAL A 345 10.21 28.48 18.41
C VAL A 345 8.68 28.51 18.39
N ASP A 346 8.10 29.42 17.59
CA ASP A 346 6.66 29.48 17.38
C ASP A 346 6.18 28.45 16.33
N ILE A 347 4.90 28.10 16.37
CA ILE A 347 4.29 27.11 15.47
C ILE A 347 4.47 27.48 13.99
N ARG A 348 4.39 28.76 13.64
CA ARG A 348 4.52 29.21 12.24
C ARG A 348 5.93 28.93 11.72
N SER A 349 6.94 29.21 12.53
CA SER A 349 8.34 28.92 12.25
C SER A 349 8.59 27.42 12.11
N LEU A 350 7.98 26.59 12.97
CA LEU A 350 8.07 25.13 12.90
C LEU A 350 7.41 24.55 11.64
N VAL A 351 6.21 25.02 11.28
CA VAL A 351 5.51 24.61 10.03
C VAL A 351 6.34 24.99 8.80
N THR A 352 6.94 26.18 8.83
CA THR A 352 7.79 26.68 7.73
C THR A 352 9.04 25.81 7.57
N HIS A 353 9.73 25.50 8.67
CA HIS A 353 10.90 24.60 8.65
C HIS A 353 10.53 23.19 8.23
N ALA A 354 9.44 22.63 8.75
CA ALA A 354 8.97 21.31 8.37
C ALA A 354 8.78 21.23 6.84
N ARG A 355 8.15 22.24 6.22
CA ARG A 355 7.99 22.26 4.75
C ARG A 355 9.28 22.51 3.97
N GLN A 356 10.19 23.33 4.51
CA GLN A 356 11.47 23.66 3.89
C GLN A 356 12.53 22.56 4.04
N SER A 357 12.29 21.60 4.94
CA SER A 357 13.06 20.37 4.99
C SER A 357 13.09 19.72 3.60
N SER A 358 14.28 19.35 3.15
CA SER A 358 14.49 18.68 1.87
C SER A 358 13.66 17.39 1.72
N ALA A 359 13.15 16.87 2.85
CA ALA A 359 12.23 15.75 2.93
C ALA A 359 10.81 16.07 2.44
N LEU A 360 10.26 17.21 2.85
CA LEU A 360 8.89 17.64 2.56
C LEU A 360 8.80 18.51 1.31
N GLN A 361 9.89 19.22 0.96
CA GLN A 361 10.01 19.95 -0.31
C GLN A 361 9.85 18.99 -1.51
N ARG A 362 10.48 17.80 -1.46
CA ARG A 362 10.37 16.75 -2.49
C ARG A 362 8.96 16.14 -2.61
N LEU A 363 8.17 16.17 -1.53
CA LEU A 363 6.77 15.72 -1.53
C LEU A 363 5.82 16.81 -2.07
N THR A 364 6.19 18.08 -1.92
CA THR A 364 5.42 19.22 -2.44
C THR A 364 5.49 19.31 -3.96
N ASP A 365 6.63 18.92 -4.55
CA ASP A 365 6.84 18.85 -6.01
C ASP A 365 5.99 17.77 -6.71
N LEU A 366 5.39 16.83 -5.95
CA LEU A 366 4.50 15.78 -6.46
C LEU A 366 3.02 16.22 -6.60
N GLY A 367 2.72 17.52 -6.51
CA GLY A 367 1.40 18.07 -6.85
C GLY A 367 0.29 17.80 -5.82
N LEU A 368 0.64 17.39 -4.61
CA LEU A 368 -0.32 17.03 -3.55
C LEU A 368 -0.72 18.20 -2.63
N SER A 369 -0.62 19.44 -3.10
CA SER A 369 -0.89 20.62 -2.27
C SER A 369 -2.34 21.13 -2.40
N LEU A 370 -3.00 21.36 -1.27
CA LEU A 370 -4.10 22.34 -1.13
C LEU A 370 -3.47 23.75 -1.10
N ALA A 371 -2.80 24.14 -2.19
CA ALA A 371 -1.83 25.24 -2.26
C ALA A 371 -2.39 26.67 -2.08
N HIS A 372 -3.58 26.85 -1.51
CA HIS A 372 -4.25 28.15 -1.48
C HIS A 372 -4.91 28.47 -0.13
N VAL A 373 -4.82 27.59 0.86
CA VAL A 373 -5.18 27.92 2.23
C VAL A 373 -3.97 28.59 2.88
N GLU A 374 -4.14 29.72 3.56
CA GLU A 374 -3.08 30.37 4.33
C GLU A 374 -2.51 29.38 5.36
N ASP A 375 -1.36 28.78 5.03
CA ASP A 375 -0.80 27.57 5.66
C ASP A 375 -0.37 27.75 7.13
N HIS A 376 -0.40 28.98 7.61
CA HIS A 376 -0.05 29.39 8.96
C HIS A 376 -1.27 29.56 9.86
N CYS A 377 -2.46 29.36 9.32
CA CYS A 377 -3.70 29.51 10.06
C CYS A 377 -4.08 28.20 10.76
N GLU A 378 -4.52 28.33 12.01
CA GLU A 378 -5.13 27.22 12.77
C GLU A 378 -6.63 27.11 12.53
N VAL A 379 -7.20 28.15 11.94
CA VAL A 379 -8.60 28.25 11.55
C VAL A 379 -8.64 28.93 10.19
N LEU A 380 -9.35 28.33 9.24
CA LEU A 380 -9.58 28.95 7.94
C LEU A 380 -10.39 30.24 8.10
N PRO A 381 -9.98 31.36 7.49
CA PRO A 381 -10.77 32.58 7.56
C PRO A 381 -12.15 32.37 6.90
N PRO A 382 -13.22 33.03 7.39
CA PRO A 382 -14.52 33.02 6.75
C PRO A 382 -14.39 33.42 5.27
N GLY A 383 -14.84 32.56 4.36
CA GLY A 383 -14.72 32.79 2.91
C GLY A 383 -13.45 32.26 2.25
N ALA A 384 -12.56 31.57 2.97
CA ALA A 384 -11.41 30.85 2.37
C ALA A 384 -11.86 29.82 1.33
N VAL A 385 -12.98 29.15 1.60
CA VAL A 385 -13.74 28.35 0.64
C VAL A 385 -15.21 28.78 0.76
N PRO A 386 -15.65 29.78 -0.03
CA PRO A 386 -16.97 30.40 0.13
C PRO A 386 -18.14 29.42 0.07
N GLU A 387 -17.94 28.26 -0.56
CA GLU A 387 -18.95 27.22 -0.77
C GLU A 387 -19.02 26.16 0.34
N LEU A 388 -18.19 26.25 1.40
CA LEU A 388 -18.22 25.33 2.55
C LEU A 388 -18.80 26.01 3.80
N PRO A 389 -19.69 25.35 4.55
CA PRO A 389 -20.19 25.90 5.80
C PRO A 389 -19.07 25.96 6.86
N PRO A 390 -19.15 26.87 7.84
CA PRO A 390 -18.12 27.03 8.88
C PRO A 390 -17.77 25.74 9.64
N ALA A 391 -18.75 24.86 9.87
CA ALA A 391 -18.54 23.57 10.52
C ALA A 391 -17.64 22.63 9.69
N ASP A 392 -17.71 22.71 8.35
CA ASP A 392 -16.89 21.92 7.44
C ASP A 392 -15.47 22.48 7.36
N LEU A 393 -15.34 23.81 7.36
CA LEU A 393 -14.06 24.51 7.39
C LEU A 393 -13.26 24.17 8.66
N ALA A 394 -13.92 24.05 9.81
CA ALA A 394 -13.29 23.72 11.09
C ALA A 394 -12.74 22.28 11.19
N MET A 395 -13.17 21.40 10.28
CA MET A 395 -12.73 20.01 10.22
C MET A 395 -11.59 19.77 9.22
N ILE A 396 -11.24 20.76 8.40
CA ILE A 396 -10.13 20.62 7.47
C ILE A 396 -8.83 20.49 8.29
N PRO A 397 -8.05 19.42 8.10
CA PRO A 397 -6.79 19.26 8.81
C PRO A 397 -5.80 20.34 8.34
N LEU A 398 -5.23 21.07 9.30
CA LEU A 398 -4.31 22.17 9.04
C LEU A 398 -2.92 21.85 9.59
N PRO A 399 -1.84 22.09 8.83
CA PRO A 399 -0.48 21.82 9.29
C PRO A 399 -0.13 22.48 10.61
N ALA A 400 -0.53 23.75 10.81
CA ALA A 400 -0.30 24.48 12.06
C ALA A 400 -0.98 23.81 13.26
N ARG A 401 -2.20 23.30 13.08
CA ARG A 401 -2.95 22.60 14.12
C ARG A 401 -2.33 21.25 14.46
N ALA A 402 -1.85 20.50 13.44
CA ALA A 402 -1.15 19.24 13.63
C ALA A 402 0.20 19.43 14.36
N VAL A 403 0.99 20.44 13.97
CA VAL A 403 2.26 20.77 14.65
C VAL A 403 2.03 21.24 16.07
N ARG A 404 0.98 22.06 16.31
CA ARG A 404 0.60 22.46 17.66
C ARG A 404 0.25 21.27 18.54
N GLN A 405 -0.64 20.39 18.10
CA GLN A 405 -1.03 19.18 18.83
C GLN A 405 0.18 18.29 19.14
N TYR A 406 1.11 18.19 18.19
CA TYR A 406 2.34 17.43 18.37
C TYR A 406 3.24 18.05 19.46
N CYS A 407 3.47 19.35 19.39
CA CYS A 407 4.26 20.05 20.40
C CYS A 407 3.59 20.06 21.77
N GLU A 408 2.25 20.10 21.84
CA GLU A 408 1.48 19.98 23.08
C GLU A 408 1.67 18.61 23.71
N GLU A 409 1.55 17.54 22.92
CA GLU A 409 1.78 16.18 23.41
C GLU A 409 3.22 15.99 23.92
N LEU A 410 4.23 16.46 23.17
CA LEU A 410 5.61 16.40 23.63
C LEU A 410 5.85 17.24 24.90
N ALA A 411 5.12 18.35 25.08
CA ALA A 411 5.21 19.15 26.29
C ALA A 411 4.55 18.44 27.49
N ASP A 412 3.42 17.77 27.28
CA ASP A 412 2.73 16.98 28.31
C ASP A 412 3.58 15.77 28.76
N GLN A 413 4.38 15.22 27.85
CA GLN A 413 5.38 14.16 28.15
C GLN A 413 6.67 14.71 28.79
N GLY A 414 6.80 16.03 28.97
CA GLY A 414 7.99 16.67 29.54
C GLY A 414 9.19 16.73 28.60
N ILE A 415 9.02 16.39 27.33
CA ILE A 415 10.07 16.42 26.29
C ILE A 415 10.29 17.86 25.80
N LEU A 416 9.24 18.68 25.80
CA LEU A 416 9.30 20.11 25.50
C LEU A 416 8.83 20.96 26.68
N GLU A 417 9.34 22.18 26.78
CA GLU A 417 8.82 23.21 27.67
C GLU A 417 7.94 24.18 26.86
N ARG A 418 6.68 24.36 27.30
CA ARG A 418 5.77 25.33 26.69
C ARG A 418 5.97 26.72 27.30
N ARG A 419 6.32 27.70 26.47
CA ARG A 419 6.43 29.12 26.84
C ARG A 419 5.46 29.95 26.02
N ARG A 420 4.26 30.17 26.58
CA ARG A 420 3.13 30.82 25.87
C ARG A 420 2.76 30.04 24.59
N ASP A 421 2.96 30.65 23.42
CA ASP A 421 2.71 30.11 22.08
C ASP A 421 3.94 29.47 21.42
N ARG A 422 5.01 29.25 22.20
CA ARG A 422 6.31 28.74 21.74
C ARG A 422 6.79 27.53 22.51
N TYR A 423 7.69 26.76 21.91
CA TYR A 423 8.23 25.51 22.45
C TYR A 423 9.75 25.50 22.42
N VAL A 424 10.37 24.90 23.45
CA VAL A 424 11.84 24.78 23.59
C VAL A 424 12.23 23.47 24.29
N LEU A 425 13.45 22.99 24.10
CA LEU A 425 14.00 21.80 24.76
C LEU A 425 14.43 22.09 26.21
N PRO A 426 14.11 21.23 27.20
CA PRO A 426 14.37 21.46 28.63
C PRO A 426 15.83 21.75 29.01
N GLU A 427 16.80 21.05 28.41
CA GLU A 427 18.24 21.24 28.73
C GLU A 427 18.88 22.45 28.04
N ARG A 428 18.17 23.06 27.08
CA ARG A 428 18.63 24.27 26.38
C ARG A 428 18.04 25.55 26.94
N ALA A 429 17.36 25.47 28.07
CA ALA A 429 17.08 26.62 28.93
C ALA A 429 18.39 27.12 29.54
N THR A 430 19.31 27.64 28.72
CA THR A 430 20.38 28.48 29.21
C THR A 430 19.72 29.66 29.91
N SER A 431 19.86 29.66 31.24
CA SER A 431 19.97 30.85 32.08
C SER A 431 19.25 32.08 31.51
N SER A 432 18.00 32.29 31.93
CA SER A 432 17.45 33.64 32.01
C SER A 432 17.87 34.32 33.33
N ALA A 433 19.08 34.06 33.80
CA ALA A 433 19.73 34.75 34.91
C ALA A 433 20.95 35.51 34.35
N ASP A 434 20.65 36.53 33.53
CA ASP A 434 21.41 37.78 33.42
C ASP A 434 20.70 38.68 32.39
N ARG A 435 19.66 39.38 32.84
CA ARG A 435 19.29 40.76 32.46
C ARG A 435 18.47 41.40 33.56
#